data_AF-A0A833TVD4-F1
#
_entry.id   AF-A0A833TVD4-F1
#
_cell.length_a   1.000
_cell.length_b   1.000
_cell.length_c   1.000
_cell.angle_alpha   90.00
_cell.angle_beta   90.00
_cell.angle_gamma   90.00
#
_symmetry.space_group_name_H-M   'P 1'
#
loop_
_entity.id
_entity.type
_entity.pdbx_description
1 polymer ?
#
loop_
_entity_poly.entity_id
_entity_poly.type
_entity_poly.pdbx_seq_one_letter_code
_entity_poly.pdbx_strand_id
1 'polypeptide(L)'
;MSDHWPIMLDSGGIQRRRRQSFGDIGEQKKTKTREIAEMDRIQESRSLSQDEMIKKLELVADLERIILLEEISWRQKSRALWLKEGDRCTKFFHRVANSHRRSNNIEMLKIDGAECKDEQRINDHVVGFFEQLLTEQE
;
A
#
# COMPACT_ATOMS: atom_id res chain seq x y z
N MET A 1 30.43 -22.91 -29.25
CA MET A 1 29.03 -23.05 -29.71
C MET A 1 28.55 -24.39 -29.17
N SER A 2 27.71 -24.54 -28.15
CA SER A 2 26.89 -23.66 -27.35
C SER A 2 26.79 -24.34 -25.97
N ASP A 3 27.28 -23.70 -24.92
CA ASP A 3 27.07 -24.18 -23.55
C ASP A 3 25.70 -23.67 -23.08
N HIS A 4 24.70 -24.54 -23.10
CA HIS A 4 23.43 -24.33 -22.42
C HIS A 4 23.30 -25.39 -21.33
N TRP A 5 23.52 -24.99 -20.09
CA TRP A 5 23.08 -25.74 -18.91
C TRP A 5 22.33 -24.79 -17.96
N PRO A 6 21.24 -25.25 -17.33
CA PRO A 6 20.18 -24.39 -16.81
C PRO A 6 20.49 -23.89 -15.39
N ILE A 7 20.09 -22.65 -15.13
CA ILE A 7 20.13 -22.03 -13.81
C ILE A 7 19.10 -22.74 -12.93
N MET A 8 19.54 -23.74 -12.16
CA MET A 8 18.80 -24.21 -10.99
C MET A 8 18.88 -23.13 -9.91
N LEU A 9 17.77 -22.42 -9.73
CA LEU A 9 17.51 -21.56 -8.58
C LEU A 9 17.38 -22.42 -7.32
N ASP A 10 18.49 -22.62 -6.62
CA ASP A 10 18.50 -23.11 -5.24
C ASP A 10 17.78 -22.09 -4.34
N SER A 11 16.51 -22.40 -4.09
CA SER A 11 15.57 -21.58 -3.33
C SER A 11 15.66 -21.82 -1.81
N GLY A 12 16.64 -22.62 -1.35
CA GLY A 12 16.77 -23.00 0.07
C GLY A 12 17.47 -21.97 0.96
N GLY A 13 18.32 -21.10 0.41
CA GLY A 13 19.19 -20.20 1.20
C GLY A 13 18.53 -18.91 1.72
N ILE A 14 17.43 -18.45 1.10
CA ILE A 14 16.95 -17.07 1.30
C ILE A 14 15.91 -16.93 2.44
N GLN A 15 15.48 -18.06 3.04
CA GLN A 15 14.52 -18.03 4.15
C GLN A 15 15.19 -18.00 5.53
N ARG A 16 16.44 -18.47 5.65
CA ARG A 16 17.13 -18.56 6.94
C ARG A 16 17.82 -17.26 7.37
N ARG A 17 18.22 -16.40 6.43
CA ARG A 17 18.93 -15.13 6.72
C ARG A 17 18.01 -13.94 7.08
N ARG A 18 16.70 -14.02 6.81
CA ARG A 18 15.76 -12.89 6.97
C ARG A 18 15.08 -12.77 8.34
N ARG A 19 15.13 -13.80 9.19
CA ARG A 19 14.36 -13.82 10.45
C ARG A 19 15.09 -13.15 11.62
N GLN A 20 16.42 -13.11 11.59
CA GLN A 20 17.24 -12.44 12.62
C GLN A 20 17.26 -10.92 12.48
N SER A 21 17.14 -10.37 11.25
CA SER A 21 17.26 -8.92 11.02
C SER A 21 16.06 -8.10 11.49
N PHE A 22 14.83 -8.65 11.51
CA PHE A 22 13.65 -7.87 11.92
C PHE A 22 13.52 -7.70 13.44
N GLY A 23 13.90 -8.72 14.22
CA GLY A 23 13.93 -8.59 15.68
C GLY A 23 14.95 -7.55 16.12
N ASP A 24 16.08 -7.50 15.42
CA ASP A 24 17.16 -6.53 15.63
C ASP A 24 16.74 -5.09 15.24
N ILE A 25 16.07 -4.89 14.10
CA ILE A 25 15.60 -3.57 13.66
C ILE A 25 14.61 -2.94 14.66
N GLY A 26 13.68 -3.73 15.20
CA GLY A 26 12.70 -3.24 16.18
C GLY A 26 13.37 -2.75 17.47
N GLU A 27 14.37 -3.49 17.96
CA GLU A 27 15.12 -3.11 19.16
C GLU A 27 16.03 -1.89 18.91
N GLN A 28 16.65 -1.81 17.73
CA GLN A 28 17.44 -0.64 17.32
C GLN A 28 16.59 0.64 17.26
N LYS A 29 15.38 0.56 16.68
CA LYS A 29 14.43 1.67 16.62
C LYS A 29 14.04 2.14 18.02
N LYS A 30 13.70 1.20 18.90
CA LYS A 30 13.32 1.50 20.30
C LYS A 30 14.47 2.17 21.06
N THR A 31 15.69 1.66 20.87
CA THR A 31 16.89 2.21 21.50
C THR A 31 17.17 3.64 21.04
N LYS A 32 17.18 3.89 19.72
CA LYS A 32 17.40 5.24 19.16
C LYS A 32 16.30 6.23 19.56
N THR A 33 15.04 5.80 19.58
CA THR A 33 13.91 6.64 20.04
C THR A 33 14.08 7.03 21.50
N ARG A 34 14.54 6.11 22.36
CA ARG A 34 14.81 6.39 23.77
C ARG A 34 15.96 7.39 23.94
N GLU A 35 17.05 7.23 23.19
CA GLU A 35 18.19 8.16 23.23
C GLU A 35 17.80 9.57 22.79
N ILE A 36 17.00 9.70 21.73
CA ILE A 36 16.46 11.00 21.29
C ILE A 36 15.59 11.62 22.39
N ALA A 37 14.68 10.85 22.99
CA ALA A 37 13.82 11.33 24.06
C ALA A 37 14.61 11.76 25.32
N GLU A 38 15.74 11.11 25.60
CA GLU A 38 16.65 11.53 26.66
C GLU A 38 17.34 12.86 26.33
N MET A 39 17.79 13.04 25.09
CA MET A 39 18.34 14.33 24.64
C MET A 39 17.31 15.46 24.66
N ASP A 40 16.04 15.17 24.32
CA ASP A 40 14.94 16.14 24.42
C ASP A 40 14.73 16.59 25.87
N ARG A 41 14.75 15.65 26.83
CA ARG A 41 14.66 15.98 28.27
C ARG A 41 15.85 16.82 28.75
N ILE A 42 17.06 16.52 28.29
CA ILE A 42 18.23 17.32 28.61
C ILE A 42 18.04 18.74 28.07
N GLN A 43 17.52 18.87 26.85
CA GLN A 43 17.26 20.15 26.19
C GLN A 43 16.20 21.00 26.93
N GLU A 44 15.23 20.37 27.61
CA GLU A 44 14.28 21.07 28.49
C GLU A 44 14.95 21.66 29.74
N SER A 45 16.03 21.03 30.23
CA SER A 45 16.75 21.45 31.44
C SER A 45 17.91 22.41 31.17
N ARG A 46 18.62 22.23 30.05
CA ARG A 46 19.78 23.03 29.64
C ARG A 46 19.93 23.02 28.12
N SER A 47 20.59 24.03 27.58
CA SER A 47 21.01 23.99 26.18
C SER A 47 21.97 22.82 25.93
N LEU A 48 21.81 22.17 24.77
CA LEU A 48 22.72 21.13 24.29
C LEU A 48 24.04 21.77 23.82
N SER A 49 25.14 21.07 24.02
CA SER A 49 26.42 21.45 23.39
C SER A 49 26.35 21.23 21.88
N GLN A 50 27.31 21.80 21.14
CA GLN A 50 27.39 21.61 19.70
C GLN A 50 27.55 20.13 19.33
N ASP A 51 28.36 19.38 20.07
CA ASP A 51 28.58 17.95 19.86
C ASP A 51 27.32 17.13 20.16
N GLU A 52 26.57 17.49 21.21
CA GLU A 52 25.30 16.83 21.56
C GLU A 52 24.23 17.08 20.50
N MET A 53 24.20 18.31 19.95
CA MET A 53 23.30 18.65 18.85
C MET A 53 23.62 17.86 17.58
N ILE A 54 24.90 17.70 17.24
CA ILE A 54 25.34 16.88 16.11
C ILE A 54 24.91 15.42 16.33
N LYS A 55 25.18 14.87 17.52
CA LYS A 55 24.79 13.49 17.87
C LYS A 55 23.27 13.29 17.79
N LYS A 56 22.47 14.28 18.23
CA LYS A 56 21.01 14.24 18.10
C LYS A 56 20.57 14.17 16.64
N LEU A 57 21.16 15.00 15.77
CA LEU A 57 20.88 15.00 14.34
C LEU A 57 21.22 13.65 13.69
N GLU A 58 22.37 13.06 14.03
CA GLU A 58 22.76 11.73 13.54
C GLU A 58 21.78 10.64 13.99
N LEU A 59 21.35 10.67 15.26
CA LEU A 59 20.36 9.72 15.79
C LEU A 59 19.01 9.81 15.07
N VAL A 60 18.55 11.03 14.78
CA VAL A 60 17.30 11.27 14.03
C VAL A 60 17.43 10.75 12.61
N ALA A 61 18.51 11.09 11.89
CA ALA A 61 18.73 10.62 10.52
C ALA A 61 18.80 9.08 10.44
N ASP A 62 19.44 8.45 11.42
CA ASP A 62 19.48 6.99 11.51
C ASP A 62 18.11 6.36 11.76
N LEU A 63 17.30 6.98 12.63
CA LEU A 63 15.94 6.53 12.91
C LEU A 63 15.06 6.62 11.66
N GLU A 64 15.14 7.73 10.92
CA GLU A 64 14.43 7.91 9.65
C GLU A 64 14.82 6.85 8.63
N ARG A 65 16.12 6.57 8.49
CA ARG A 65 16.63 5.50 7.61
C ARG A 65 16.06 4.13 8.00
N ILE A 66 15.99 3.82 9.30
CA ILE A 66 15.41 2.56 9.78
C ILE A 66 13.93 2.47 9.43
N ILE A 67 13.16 3.54 9.68
CA ILE A 67 11.72 3.60 9.38
C ILE A 67 11.47 3.40 7.88
N LEU A 68 12.27 4.04 7.02
CA LEU A 68 12.18 3.89 5.57
C LEU A 68 12.41 2.43 5.14
N LEU A 69 13.41 1.76 5.71
CA LEU A 69 13.69 0.36 5.42
C LEU A 69 12.55 -0.57 5.89
N GLU A 70 11.95 -0.29 7.05
CA GLU A 70 10.76 -1.01 7.51
C GLU A 70 9.61 -0.84 6.52
N GLU A 71 9.33 0.40 6.10
CA GLU A 71 8.26 0.70 5.17
C GLU A 71 8.45 -0.03 3.83
N ILE A 72 9.65 0.04 3.25
CA ILE A 72 10.00 -0.69 2.02
C ILE A 72 9.78 -2.19 2.21
N SER A 73 10.21 -2.74 3.35
CA SER A 73 10.01 -4.15 3.64
C SER A 73 8.53 -4.53 3.74
N TRP A 74 7.72 -3.70 4.39
CA TRP A 74 6.28 -3.90 4.49
C TRP A 74 5.59 -3.84 3.14
N ARG A 75 5.96 -2.89 2.27
CA ARG A 75 5.46 -2.80 0.89
C ARG A 75 5.82 -4.05 0.08
N GLN A 76 7.06 -4.54 0.18
CA GLN A 76 7.49 -5.77 -0.49
C GLN A 76 6.73 -7.01 0.02
N LYS A 77 6.59 -7.16 1.33
CA LYS A 77 5.83 -8.26 1.95
C LYS A 77 4.36 -8.23 1.54
N SER A 78 3.75 -7.05 1.56
CA SER A 78 2.36 -6.85 1.13
C SER A 78 2.18 -7.22 -0.34
N ARG A 79 3.08 -6.78 -1.22
CA ARG A 79 3.03 -7.15 -2.65
C ARG A 79 3.23 -8.65 -2.87
N ALA A 80 4.15 -9.28 -2.15
CA ALA A 80 4.36 -10.73 -2.24
C ALA A 80 3.15 -11.51 -1.72
N LEU A 81 2.55 -11.06 -0.61
CA LEU A 81 1.31 -11.61 -0.08
C LEU A 81 0.18 -11.42 -1.09
N TRP A 82 0.02 -10.24 -1.67
CA TRP A 82 -0.97 -9.95 -2.70
C TRP A 82 -0.82 -10.82 -3.93
N LEU A 83 0.41 -11.06 -4.42
CA LEU A 83 0.63 -11.96 -5.56
C LEU A 83 0.26 -13.40 -5.21
N LYS A 84 0.69 -13.88 -4.03
CA LYS A 84 0.38 -15.23 -3.55
C LYS A 84 -1.11 -15.44 -3.27
N GLU A 85 -1.76 -14.41 -2.73
CA GLU A 85 -3.19 -14.40 -2.50
C GLU A 85 -3.95 -14.10 -3.78
N GLY A 86 -3.41 -13.41 -4.77
CA GLY A 86 -4.03 -13.26 -6.10
C GLY A 86 -4.26 -14.61 -6.77
N ASP A 87 -3.31 -15.54 -6.60
CA ASP A 87 -3.45 -16.94 -7.05
C ASP A 87 -4.40 -17.78 -6.17
N ARG A 88 -4.79 -17.32 -4.97
CA ARG A 88 -5.56 -18.11 -3.97
C ARG A 88 -6.90 -17.49 -3.52
N CYS A 89 -7.08 -16.19 -3.65
CA CYS A 89 -8.19 -15.41 -3.14
C CYS A 89 -9.17 -15.09 -4.27
N THR A 90 -9.95 -16.08 -4.68
CA THR A 90 -11.18 -15.83 -5.44
C THR A 90 -12.26 -15.24 -4.52
N LYS A 91 -12.45 -15.77 -3.30
CA LYS A 91 -13.65 -15.45 -2.50
C LYS A 91 -13.76 -14.01 -1.96
N PHE A 92 -12.68 -13.39 -1.48
CA PHE A 92 -12.73 -12.02 -0.96
C PHE A 92 -12.87 -11.02 -2.10
N PHE A 93 -12.08 -11.17 -3.16
CA PHE A 93 -12.15 -10.33 -4.34
C PHE A 93 -13.46 -10.48 -5.09
N HIS A 94 -13.99 -11.70 -5.26
CA HIS A 94 -15.34 -11.88 -5.81
C HIS A 94 -16.40 -11.26 -4.89
N ARG A 95 -16.24 -11.28 -3.56
CA ARG A 95 -17.18 -10.58 -2.66
C ARG A 95 -17.13 -9.07 -2.85
N VAL A 96 -15.94 -8.47 -2.92
CA VAL A 96 -15.77 -7.03 -3.14
C VAL A 96 -16.27 -6.64 -4.54
N ALA A 97 -15.86 -7.36 -5.58
CA ALA A 97 -16.32 -7.13 -6.95
C ALA A 97 -17.84 -7.33 -7.11
N ASN A 98 -18.43 -8.36 -6.48
CA ASN A 98 -19.88 -8.52 -6.46
C ASN A 98 -20.58 -7.44 -5.65
N SER A 99 -19.96 -6.93 -4.58
CA SER A 99 -20.51 -5.80 -3.83
C SER A 99 -20.54 -4.54 -4.68
N HIS A 100 -19.45 -4.24 -5.39
CA HIS A 100 -19.40 -3.13 -6.34
C HIS A 100 -20.41 -3.33 -7.48
N ARG A 101 -20.49 -4.54 -8.06
CA ARG A 101 -21.47 -4.87 -9.09
C ARG A 101 -22.91 -4.66 -8.62
N ARG A 102 -23.26 -5.07 -7.40
CA ARG A 102 -24.59 -4.82 -6.82
C ARG A 102 -24.85 -3.34 -6.57
N SER A 103 -23.88 -2.61 -6.04
CA SER A 103 -24.01 -1.18 -5.77
C SER A 103 -24.14 -0.35 -7.05
N ASN A 104 -23.51 -0.82 -8.14
CA ASN A 104 -23.50 -0.12 -9.42
C ASN A 104 -24.57 -0.65 -10.39
N ASN A 105 -25.41 -1.59 -9.95
CA ASN A 105 -26.51 -2.11 -10.76
C ASN A 105 -27.67 -1.11 -10.73
N ILE A 106 -28.06 -0.59 -11.89
CA ILE A 106 -29.22 0.29 -12.01
C ILE A 106 -30.44 -0.59 -12.30
N GLU A 107 -31.18 -0.94 -11.25
CA GLU A 107 -32.40 -1.78 -11.39
C GLU A 107 -33.60 -1.01 -11.96
N MET A 108 -33.60 0.31 -11.79
CA MET A 108 -34.70 1.17 -12.21
C MET A 108 -34.21 2.60 -12.39
N LEU A 109 -34.67 3.25 -13.47
CA LEU A 109 -34.39 4.65 -13.76
C LEU A 109 -35.71 5.38 -14.00
N LYS A 110 -35.82 6.63 -13.53
CA LYS A 110 -36.98 7.46 -13.79
C LYS A 110 -36.77 8.22 -15.11
N ILE A 111 -37.58 7.91 -16.11
CA ILE A 111 -37.53 8.52 -17.45
C ILE A 111 -38.84 9.26 -17.66
N ASP A 112 -38.77 10.56 -17.97
CA ASP A 112 -39.93 11.42 -18.24
C ASP A 112 -41.03 11.39 -17.15
N GLY A 113 -40.62 11.25 -15.90
CA GLY A 113 -41.54 11.20 -14.76
C GLY A 113 -42.05 9.80 -14.40
N ALA A 114 -41.83 8.79 -15.24
CA ALA A 114 -42.25 7.41 -15.03
C ALA A 114 -41.08 6.50 -14.63
N GLU A 115 -41.34 5.52 -13.76
CA GLU A 115 -40.36 4.51 -13.39
C GLU A 115 -40.19 3.49 -14.54
N CYS A 116 -38.95 3.31 -15.01
CA CYS A 116 -38.59 2.37 -16.04
C CYS A 116 -37.65 1.30 -15.47
N LYS A 117 -38.00 0.03 -15.67
CA LYS A 117 -37.20 -1.15 -15.26
C LYS A 117 -36.68 -1.97 -16.45
N ASP A 118 -36.98 -1.52 -17.66
CA ASP A 118 -36.54 -2.17 -18.89
C ASP A 118 -35.09 -1.79 -19.16
N GLU A 119 -34.19 -2.77 -19.04
CA GLU A 119 -32.74 -2.58 -19.16
C GLU A 119 -32.34 -1.99 -20.51
N GLN A 120 -33.01 -2.39 -21.60
CA GLN A 120 -32.71 -1.87 -22.94
C GLN A 120 -33.09 -0.40 -23.03
N ARG A 121 -34.27 -0.05 -22.54
CA ARG A 121 -34.76 1.34 -22.53
C ARG A 121 -33.95 2.24 -21.61
N ILE A 122 -33.48 1.73 -20.48
CA ILE A 122 -32.55 2.45 -19.59
C ILE A 122 -31.23 2.70 -20.30
N ASN A 123 -30.68 1.68 -20.98
CA ASN A 123 -29.42 1.81 -21.72
C ASN A 123 -29.52 2.86 -22.83
N ASP A 124 -30.54 2.75 -23.69
CA ASP A 124 -30.76 3.66 -24.81
C ASP A 124 -30.93 5.11 -24.32
N HIS A 125 -31.67 5.31 -23.21
CA HIS A 125 -31.87 6.64 -22.62
C HIS A 125 -30.57 7.22 -22.01
N VAL A 126 -29.79 6.40 -21.30
CA VAL A 126 -28.51 6.83 -20.72
C VAL A 126 -27.51 7.19 -21.83
N VAL A 127 -27.39 6.36 -22.87
CA VAL A 127 -26.52 6.63 -24.02
C VAL A 127 -26.94 7.92 -24.71
N GLY A 128 -28.22 8.06 -25.07
CA GLY A 128 -28.71 9.27 -25.73
C GLY A 128 -28.54 10.54 -24.90
N PHE A 129 -28.74 10.48 -23.58
CA PHE A 129 -28.50 11.61 -22.67
C PHE A 129 -27.04 12.04 -22.69
N PHE A 130 -26.09 11.12 -22.57
CA PHE A 130 -24.67 11.45 -22.56
C PHE A 130 -24.14 11.86 -23.94
N GLU A 131 -24.67 11.28 -25.03
CA GLU A 131 -24.35 11.73 -26.39
C GLU A 131 -24.78 13.19 -26.60
N GLN A 132 -25.99 13.56 -26.19
CA GLN A 132 -26.46 14.95 -26.26
C GLN A 132 -25.63 15.87 -25.37
N LEU A 133 -25.37 15.47 -24.12
CA LEU A 133 -24.57 16.24 -23.17
C LEU A 133 -23.14 16.50 -23.66
N LEU A 134 -22.53 15.52 -24.34
CA LEU A 134 -21.18 15.63 -24.90
C LEU A 134 -21.15 16.35 -26.26
N THR A 135 -22.29 16.49 -26.93
CA THR A 135 -22.43 17.24 -28.18
C THR A 135 -22.83 18.70 -27.94
N GLU A 136 -23.42 19.03 -26.79
CA GLU A 136 -23.77 20.40 -26.36
C GLU A 136 -22.58 21.23 -25.84
N GLN A 137 -21.34 20.74 -25.99
CA GLN A 137 -20.12 21.55 -25.79
C GLN A 137 -19.52 22.01 -27.12
N GLU A 138 -20.26 22.82 -27.87
CA GLU A 138 -19.73 23.86 -28.79
C GLU A 138 -20.61 25.11 -28.76
#